data_AF-A0A661IR90-F1
#
_entry.id   AF-A0A661IR90-F1
#
_cell.length_a   1.000
_cell.length_b   1.000
_cell.length_c   1.000
_cell.angle_alpha   90.00
_cell.angle_beta   90.00
_cell.angle_gamma   90.00
#
_symmetry.space_group_name_H-M   'P 1'
#
loop_
_entity.id
_entity.type
_entity.pdbx_description
1 polymer ?
#
loop_
_entity_poly.entity_id
_entity_poly.type
_entity_poly.pdbx_seq_one_letter_code
_entity_poly.pdbx_strand_id
1 'polypeptide(L)' 'MLKAMVAGVEGGRIIKGEDKGTDPVALGRALARRLKDKGAGEILKEVYGDAERGLLPSL' A
#
# COMPACT_ATOMS: atom_id res chain seq x y z
N MET A 1 9.61 4.94 13.37
CA MET A 1 9.87 3.91 12.34
C MET A 1 8.53 3.29 11.99
N LEU A 2 8.24 3.13 10.71
CA LEU A 2 7.00 2.54 10.20
C LEU A 2 7.33 1.37 9.28
N LYS A 3 6.64 0.25 9.46
CA LYS A 3 6.72 -0.94 8.60
C LYS A 3 5.35 -1.19 8.00
N ALA A 4 5.31 -1.54 6.72
CA ALA A 4 4.06 -1.81 6.01
C ALA A 4 4.26 -2.96 5.01
N MET A 5 3.15 -3.63 4.69
CA MET A 5 3.10 -4.78 3.81
C MET A 5 1.78 -4.83 3.06
N VAL A 6 1.82 -5.28 1.81
CA VAL A 6 0.66 -5.66 1.02
C VAL A 6 0.90 -7.08 0.50
N ALA A 7 -0.07 -7.97 0.69
CA ALA A 7 0.02 -9.37 0.32
C ALA A 7 -1.17 -9.75 -0.57
N GLY A 8 -0.90 -10.52 -1.63
CA GLY A 8 -1.92 -11.10 -2.47
C GLY A 8 -2.69 -12.21 -1.75
N VAL A 9 -3.90 -12.50 -2.22
CA VAL A 9 -4.81 -13.50 -1.64
C VAL A 9 -4.19 -14.90 -1.57
N GLU A 10 -3.38 -15.25 -2.57
CA GLU A 10 -2.65 -16.53 -2.64
C GLU A 10 -1.36 -16.55 -1.80
N GLY A 11 -0.98 -15.44 -1.15
CA GLY A 11 0.23 -15.33 -0.33
C GLY A 11 1.57 -15.32 -1.09
N GLY A 12 1.59 -15.68 -2.38
CA GLY A 12 2.82 -15.73 -3.19
C GLY A 12 3.40 -14.38 -3.61
N ARG A 13 2.60 -13.30 -3.55
CA ARG A 13 3.03 -11.92 -3.84
C ARG A 13 2.97 -11.09 -2.57
N ILE A 14 4.14 -10.70 -2.07
CA ILE A 14 4.27 -9.90 -0.85
C ILE A 14 5.19 -8.72 -1.12
N ILE A 15 4.68 -7.50 -0.94
CA ILE A 15 5.44 -6.27 -1.07
C ILE A 15 5.59 -5.68 0.32
N LYS A 16 6.84 -5.46 0.74
CA LYS A 16 7.19 -4.90 2.04
C LYS A 16 7.92 -3.56 1.87
N GLY A 17 7.79 -2.73 2.89
CA GLY A 17 8.57 -1.52 3.01
C GLY A 17 8.70 -1.08 4.45
N GLU A 18 9.78 -0.37 4.72
CA GLU A 18 10.00 0.29 5.99
C GLU A 18 10.57 1.68 5.75
N ASP A 19 10.30 2.58 6.67
CA ASP A 19 10.85 3.94 6.64
C ASP A 19 10.92 4.54 8.06
N LYS A 20 11.74 5.56 8.22
CA LYS A 20 11.94 6.26 9.48
C LYS A 20 11.80 7.77 9.25
N GLY A 21 10.91 8.38 10.02
CA GLY A 21 10.69 9.82 10.03
C GLY A 21 10.05 10.26 11.34
N THR A 22 9.94 11.57 11.50
CA THR A 22 9.35 12.23 12.68
C THR A 22 7.93 12.73 12.43
N ASP A 23 7.58 13.05 11.18
CA ASP A 23 6.20 13.34 10.76
C ASP A 23 5.47 12.04 10.37
N PRO A 24 4.50 11.57 11.18
CA PRO A 24 3.81 10.30 10.92
C PRO A 24 2.95 10.33 9.65
N VAL A 25 2.34 11.48 9.30
CA VAL A 25 1.45 11.59 8.14
C VAL A 25 2.27 11.58 6.86
N ALA A 26 3.33 12.38 6.78
CA ALA A 26 4.22 12.38 5.63
C ALA A 26 4.89 11.02 5.44
N LEU A 27 5.32 10.38 6.54
CA LEU A 27 5.92 9.04 6.53
C LEU A 27 4.97 7.99 5.96
N GLY A 28 3.70 7.99 6.40
CA GLY A 28 2.68 7.06 5.90
C GLY A 28 2.40 7.23 4.41
N ARG A 29 2.21 8.47 3.95
CA ARG A 29 1.97 8.77 2.52
C ARG A 29 3.15 8.38 1.63
N ALA A 30 4.38 8.69 2.08
CA ALA A 30 5.58 8.32 1.34
C ALA A 30 5.75 6.79 1.24
N LEU A 31 5.54 6.08 2.34
CA LEU A 31 5.64 4.62 2.34
C LEU A 31 4.56 3.97 1.48
N ALA A 32 3.31 4.46 1.55
CA ALA A 32 2.21 3.97 0.70
C ALA A 32 2.49 4.16 -0.80
N ARG A 33 2.98 5.35 -1.21
CA ARG A 33 3.37 5.61 -2.60
C ARG A 33 4.42 4.61 -3.10
N ARG A 34 5.50 4.42 -2.33
CA ARG A 34 6.56 3.45 -2.69
C ARG A 34 6.06 2.01 -2.79
N LEU A 35 5.09 1.61 -1.96
CA LEU A 35 4.47 0.29 -2.09
C LEU A 35 3.67 0.18 -3.40
N LYS A 36 2.90 1.21 -3.76
CA LYS A 36 2.18 1.26 -5.04
C LYS A 36 3.14 1.18 -6.23
N ASP A 37 4.23 1.94 -6.20
CA ASP A 37 5.28 1.92 -7.26
C ASP A 37 5.94 0.54 -7.40
N LYS A 38 5.96 -0.25 -6.32
CA LYS A 38 6.44 -1.65 -6.31
C LYS A 38 5.41 -2.68 -6.77
N GLY A 39 4.22 -2.25 -7.22
CA GLY A 39 3.15 -3.14 -7.69
C GLY A 39 2.07 -3.45 -6.66
N ALA A 40 2.06 -2.79 -5.48
CA ALA A 40 1.00 -3.04 -4.50
C ALA A 40 -0.39 -2.62 -5.01
N GLY A 41 -0.44 -1.70 -5.98
CA GLY A 41 -1.69 -1.30 -6.63
C GLY A 41 -2.39 -2.46 -7.35
N GLU A 42 -1.63 -3.36 -7.97
CA GLU A 42 -2.19 -4.52 -8.69
C GLU A 42 -2.80 -5.52 -7.70
N ILE A 43 -2.12 -5.79 -6.59
CA ILE A 43 -2.64 -6.63 -5.51
C ILE A 43 -3.94 -6.06 -4.95
N LEU A 44 -3.96 -4.75 -4.66
CA LEU A 44 -5.16 -4.09 -4.14
C LEU A 44 -6.30 -4.12 -5.16
N LYS A 45 -6.00 -3.96 -6.46
CA LYS A 45 -6.99 -4.05 -7.54
C LYS A 45 -7.64 -5.43 -7.61
N GLU A 46 -6.89 -6.51 -7.40
CA GLU A 46 -7.46 -7.85 -7.37
C GLU A 46 -8.37 -8.08 -6.16
N VAL A 47 -8.02 -7.50 -5.00
CA VAL A 47 -8.81 -7.63 -3.76
C VAL A 47 -10.12 -6.85 -3.83
N TYR A 48 -10.08 -5.63 -4.37
CA TYR A 48 -11.23 -4.71 -4.39
C TYR A 48 -11.97 -4.66 -5.73
N GLY A 49 -11.43 -5.27 -6.80
CA GLY A 49 -11.95 -5.17 -8.17
C GLY A 49 -11.77 -3.78 -8.80
N ASP A 50 -12.50 -3.51 -9.90
CA ASP A 50 -12.65 -2.17 -10.51
C ASP A 50 -13.60 -1.27 -9.70
N ALA A 51 -13.76 -1.50 -8.39
CA ALA A 51 -14.56 -0.68 -7.50
C ALA A 51 -13.88 0.69 -7.23
N GLU A 52 -13.50 1.38 -8.29
CA GLU A 52 -13.31 2.82 -8.34
C GLU A 52 -14.68 3.51 -8.16
N ARG A 53 -15.12 3.65 -6.91
CA ARG A 53 -15.99 4.73 -6.40
C ARG A 53 -16.43 4.36 -4.97
N GLY A 54 -15.60 4.65 -3.98
CA GLY A 54 -16.12 4.92 -2.63
C GLY A 54 -15.49 4.17 -1.45
N LEU A 55 -14.61 3.17 -1.66
CA LEU A 55 -14.05 2.40 -0.54
C LEU A 55 -12.60 2.74 -0.16
N LEU A 56 -11.91 3.56 -0.96
CA LEU A 56 -10.59 4.08 -0.58
C LEU A 56 -10.70 5.60 -0.36
N PRO A 57 -10.57 6.11 0.88
CA PRO A 57 -10.38 7.54 1.07
C PRO A 57 -9.14 7.96 0.28
N SER A 58 -9.22 9.12 -0.39
CA SER A 58 -8.17 9.70 -1.19
C SER A 58 -6.87 9.84 -0.37
N LEU A 59 -5.99 8.84 -0.50
CA LEU A 59 -4.65 8.78 0.08
C LEU A 59 -3.67 9.72 -0.63
#